data_AF-A0A1B6K738-F1
#
_entry.id   AF-A0A1B6K738-F1
#
_cell.length_a   1.000
_cell.length_b   1.000
_cell.length_c   1.000
_cell.angle_alpha   90.00
_cell.angle_beta   90.00
_cell.angle_gamma   90.00
#
_symmetry.space_group_name_H-M   'P 1'
#
loop_
_entity.id
_entity.type
_entity.pdbx_description
1 polymer ?
#
loop_
_entity_poly.entity_id
_entity_poly.type
_entity_poly.pdbx_seq_one_letter_code
_entity_poly.pdbx_strand_id
1 'polypeptide(L)'
;MLKTYSRKKKAEQEKLPSRVRPPVDDEDEKRHFQKVVYAFKSYRSHLSKKFTTNRQLLESLPERQQYLLKTYKESLQEVEKCVQHNQSLIDLIVKDVFFMFENANAPAPSQEKTECLQ
;
A
#
# COMPACT_ATOMS: atom_id res chain seq x y z
N MET A 1 -50.66 31.82 4.31
CA MET A 1 -49.53 31.87 5.26
C MET A 1 -49.95 31.29 6.60
N LEU A 2 -48.98 30.71 7.33
CA LEU A 2 -49.04 29.94 8.59
C LEU A 2 -49.37 28.45 8.47
N LYS A 3 -48.35 27.60 8.71
CA LYS A 3 -48.36 26.54 9.72
C LYS A 3 -46.95 26.31 10.30
N THR A 4 -46.77 26.79 11.53
CA THR A 4 -46.06 26.16 12.66
C THR A 4 -44.81 25.30 12.39
N TYR A 5 -43.63 25.81 12.76
CA TYR A 5 -42.45 24.98 13.00
C TYR A 5 -42.46 24.46 14.44
N SER A 6 -42.84 23.18 14.61
CA SER A 6 -42.68 22.44 15.86
C SER A 6 -41.20 22.15 16.12
N ARG A 7 -40.66 22.69 17.21
CA ARG A 7 -39.31 22.40 17.72
C ARG A 7 -39.33 21.02 18.40
N LYS A 8 -39.11 19.94 17.64
CA LYS A 8 -38.96 18.59 18.23
C LYS A 8 -37.55 18.41 18.80
N LYS A 9 -37.53 17.97 20.06
CA LYS A 9 -36.38 17.79 20.95
C LYS A 9 -35.25 17.00 20.30
N LYS A 10 -34.01 17.47 20.46
CA LYS A 10 -32.79 16.68 20.27
C LYS A 10 -32.82 15.54 21.30
N ALA A 11 -33.09 14.32 20.84
CA ALA A 11 -32.62 13.14 21.54
C ALA A 11 -31.11 13.04 21.27
N GLU A 12 -30.32 12.77 22.31
CA GLU A 12 -28.92 12.41 22.23
C GLU A 12 -28.72 11.33 21.16
N GLN A 13 -28.24 11.75 20.00
CA GLN A 13 -27.66 10.83 19.04
C GLN A 13 -26.21 10.72 19.45
N GLU A 14 -25.95 9.75 20.31
CA GLU A 14 -24.63 9.22 20.61
C GLU A 14 -23.89 9.04 19.27
N LYS A 15 -22.92 9.93 19.01
CA LYS A 15 -22.10 9.89 17.80
C LYS A 15 -21.20 8.67 17.92
N LEU A 16 -21.72 7.52 17.51
CA LEU A 16 -20.90 6.38 17.14
C LEU A 16 -19.97 6.87 16.01
N PRO A 17 -18.65 6.64 16.08
CA PRO A 17 -17.74 7.11 15.04
C PRO A 17 -18.09 6.37 13.75
N SER A 18 -18.83 7.04 12.85
CA SER A 18 -19.08 6.56 11.50
C SER A 18 -17.78 6.63 10.72
N ARG A 19 -17.00 5.57 10.86
CA ARG A 19 -16.05 5.14 9.85
C ARG A 19 -16.58 3.88 9.16
N VAL A 20 -17.90 3.85 8.93
CA VAL A 20 -18.50 2.82 8.08
C VAL A 20 -18.03 3.14 6.67
N ARG A 21 -16.98 2.44 6.23
CA ARG A 21 -16.52 2.47 4.84
C ARG A 21 -17.76 2.16 3.98
N PRO A 22 -18.00 2.91 2.89
CA PRO A 22 -18.97 2.50 1.90
C PRO A 22 -18.70 1.04 1.53
N PRO A 23 -19.73 0.22 1.23
CA PRO A 23 -19.51 -1.13 0.74
C PRO A 23 -18.69 -1.02 -0.55
N VAL A 24 -17.39 -1.27 -0.44
CA VAL A 24 -16.50 -1.46 -1.59
C VAL A 24 -16.76 -2.88 -2.04
N ASP A 25 -16.92 -3.10 -3.34
CA ASP A 25 -16.99 -4.45 -3.89
C ASP A 25 -15.72 -5.22 -3.50
N ASP A 26 -15.87 -6.41 -2.90
CA ASP A 26 -14.76 -7.24 -2.44
C ASP A 26 -13.74 -7.50 -3.57
N GLU A 27 -14.20 -7.55 -4.83
CA GLU A 27 -13.32 -7.70 -6.00
C GLU A 27 -12.54 -6.42 -6.34
N ASP A 28 -13.09 -5.23 -6.09
CA ASP A 28 -12.39 -3.96 -6.25
C ASP A 28 -11.31 -3.80 -5.17
N GLU A 29 -11.59 -4.20 -3.94
CA GLU A 29 -10.63 -4.20 -2.84
C GLU A 29 -9.47 -5.18 -3.11
N LYS A 30 -9.79 -6.40 -3.54
CA LYS A 30 -8.80 -7.41 -3.94
C LYS A 30 -7.91 -6.95 -5.09
N ARG A 31 -8.51 -6.33 -6.13
CA ARG A 31 -7.75 -5.78 -7.25
C ARG A 31 -6.83 -4.65 -6.81
N HIS A 32 -7.30 -3.76 -5.94
CA HIS A 32 -6.48 -2.70 -5.38
C HIS A 32 -5.31 -3.26 -4.57
N PHE A 33 -5.58 -4.24 -3.71
CA PHE A 33 -4.57 -4.94 -2.92
C PHE A 33 -3.47 -5.55 -3.80
N GLN A 34 -3.84 -6.32 -4.82
CA GLN A 34 -2.90 -6.91 -5.77
C GLN A 34 -2.02 -5.86 -6.47
N LYS A 35 -2.61 -4.72 -6.85
CA LYS A 35 -1.88 -3.61 -7.46
C LYS A 35 -0.83 -3.03 -6.52
N VAL A 36 -1.17 -2.85 -5.24
CA VAL A 36 -0.23 -2.39 -4.22
C VAL A 36 0.91 -3.39 -4.05
N VAL A 37 0.62 -4.68 -3.89
CA VAL A 37 1.64 -5.74 -3.78
C VAL A 37 2.56 -5.76 -5.00
N TYR A 38 2.00 -5.63 -6.21
CA TYR A 38 2.79 -5.56 -7.43
C TYR A 38 3.71 -4.34 -7.48
N ALA A 39 3.24 -3.18 -6.99
CA ALA A 39 4.05 -1.98 -6.90
C ALA A 39 5.29 -2.20 -6.00
N PHE A 40 5.10 -2.79 -4.81
CA PHE A 40 6.20 -3.16 -3.93
C PHE A 40 7.20 -4.11 -4.61
N LYS A 41 6.70 -5.18 -5.24
CA LYS A 41 7.55 -6.15 -5.98
C LYS A 41 8.32 -5.52 -7.15
N SER A 42 7.78 -4.47 -7.75
CA SER A 42 8.40 -3.77 -8.88
C SER A 42 9.51 -2.78 -8.48
N TYR A 43 9.68 -2.48 -7.18
CA TYR A 43 10.60 -1.46 -6.67
C TYR A 43 12.00 -1.56 -7.26
N ARG A 44 12.69 -2.69 -7.04
CA ARG A 44 14.06 -2.89 -7.55
C ARG A 44 14.11 -2.81 -9.08
N SER A 45 13.20 -3.49 -9.78
CA SER A 45 13.19 -3.51 -11.25
C SER A 45 13.04 -2.11 -11.86
N HIS A 46 12.17 -1.29 -11.27
CA HIS A 46 11.97 0.08 -11.71
C HIS A 46 13.24 0.93 -11.55
N LEU A 47 13.91 0.83 -10.40
CA LEU A 47 15.13 1.58 -10.12
C LEU A 47 16.34 1.05 -10.91
N SER A 48 16.47 -0.27 -11.09
CA SER A 48 17.50 -0.88 -11.93
C SER A 48 17.51 -0.30 -13.34
N LYS A 49 16.32 -0.09 -13.94
CA LYS A 49 16.22 0.55 -15.27
C LYS A 49 16.81 1.97 -15.26
N LYS A 50 16.52 2.75 -14.20
CA LYS A 50 17.06 4.11 -14.04
C LYS A 50 18.57 4.13 -13.87
N PHE A 51 19.13 3.22 -13.06
CA PHE A 51 20.58 3.10 -12.91
C PHE A 51 21.26 2.72 -14.22
N THR A 52 20.68 1.80 -14.99
CA THR A 52 21.20 1.43 -16.32
C THR A 52 21.20 2.62 -17.27
N THR A 53 20.11 3.40 -17.35
CA THR A 53 20.08 4.62 -18.17
C THR A 53 21.13 5.64 -17.72
N ASN A 54 21.30 5.84 -16.42
CA ASN A 54 22.29 6.79 -15.89
C ASN A 54 23.74 6.32 -16.19
N ARG A 55 24.03 5.02 -16.08
CA ARG A 55 25.33 4.46 -16.47
C ARG A 55 25.62 4.66 -17.95
N GLN A 56 24.66 4.33 -18.81
CA GLN A 56 24.80 4.53 -20.26
C GLN A 56 25.03 6.00 -20.60
N LEU A 57 24.33 6.92 -19.92
CA LEU A 57 24.56 8.35 -20.09
C LEU A 57 25.99 8.74 -19.72
N LEU A 58 26.48 8.30 -18.56
CA LEU A 58 27.87 8.58 -18.14
C LEU A 58 28.88 8.04 -19.14
N GLU A 59 28.70 6.81 -19.61
CA GLU A 59 29.58 6.15 -20.58
C GLU A 59 29.56 6.84 -21.94
N SER A 60 28.46 7.51 -22.30
CA SER A 60 28.35 8.28 -23.54
C SER A 60 29.09 9.63 -23.52
N LEU A 61 29.49 10.13 -22.35
CA LEU A 61 30.19 11.41 -22.23
C LEU A 61 31.66 11.29 -22.65
N PRO A 62 32.31 12.37 -23.13
CA PRO A 62 33.77 12.39 -23.34
C PRO A 62 34.56 12.06 -22.07
N GLU A 63 35.72 11.40 -22.20
CA GLU A 63 36.54 10.93 -21.07
C GLU A 63 36.84 12.00 -20.02
N ARG A 64 37.14 13.23 -20.46
CA ARG A 64 37.38 14.36 -19.54
C ARG A 64 36.18 14.62 -18.63
N GLN A 65 34.96 14.53 -19.17
CA GLN A 65 33.73 14.73 -18.39
C GLN A 65 33.43 13.53 -17.49
N GLN A 66 33.70 12.32 -17.97
CA GLN A 66 33.58 11.11 -17.14
C GLN A 66 34.49 11.17 -15.92
N TYR A 67 35.74 11.63 -16.10
CA TYR A 67 36.69 11.80 -15.01
C TYR A 67 36.19 12.77 -13.94
N LEU A 68 35.60 13.91 -14.35
CA LEU A 68 35.01 14.88 -13.44
C LEU A 68 33.80 14.32 -12.67
N LEU A 69 33.14 13.29 -13.21
CA LEU A 69 31.96 12.64 -12.63
C LEU A 69 32.28 11.32 -11.92
N LYS A 70 33.55 11.04 -11.61
CA LYS A 70 33.95 9.80 -10.92
C LYS A 70 33.22 9.60 -9.59
N THR A 71 33.10 10.64 -8.77
CA THR A 71 32.37 10.59 -7.50
C THR A 71 30.88 10.33 -7.70
N TYR A 72 30.28 10.83 -8.78
CA TYR A 72 28.89 10.53 -9.12
C TYR A 72 28.72 9.05 -9.48
N LYS A 73 29.66 8.47 -10.25
CA LYS A 73 29.67 7.03 -10.59
C LYS A 73 29.76 6.17 -9.33
N GLU A 74 30.65 6.50 -8.40
CA GLU A 74 30.79 5.82 -7.10
C GLU A 74 29.50 5.95 -6.27
N SER A 75 28.93 7.16 -6.18
CA SER A 75 27.67 7.39 -5.47
C SER A 75 26.51 6.60 -6.08
N LEU A 76 26.44 6.46 -7.41
CA LEU A 76 25.43 5.68 -8.10
C LEU A 76 25.50 4.19 -7.69
N GLN A 77 26.72 3.65 -7.53
CA GLN A 77 26.93 2.27 -7.06
C GLN A 77 26.50 2.08 -5.61
N GLU A 78 26.80 3.03 -4.73
CA GLU A 78 26.34 2.97 -3.33
C GLU A 78 24.82 3.03 -3.22
N VAL A 79 24.16 3.90 -4.00
CA VAL A 79 22.69 3.95 -4.03
C VAL A 79 22.11 2.64 -4.58
N GLU A 80 22.74 2.01 -5.57
CA GLU A 80 22.29 0.71 -6.09
C GLU A 80 22.38 -0.40 -5.02
N LYS A 81 23.42 -0.40 -4.18
CA LYS A 81 23.51 -1.30 -3.01
C LYS A 81 22.40 -1.03 -2.00
N CYS A 82 22.13 0.23 -1.70
CA CYS A 82 21.01 0.61 -0.82
C CYS A 82 19.66 0.11 -1.36
N VAL A 83 19.44 0.18 -2.67
CA VAL A 83 18.22 -0.36 -3.31
C VAL A 83 18.12 -1.88 -3.12
N GLN A 84 19.23 -2.62 -3.19
CA GLN A 84 19.23 -4.07 -2.93
C GLN A 84 18.88 -4.38 -1.47
N HIS A 85 19.45 -3.64 -0.52
CA HIS A 85 19.11 -3.78 0.89
C HIS A 85 17.63 -3.47 1.15
N ASN A 86 17.13 -2.36 0.60
CA ASN A 86 15.72 -1.98 0.73
C ASN A 86 14.77 -2.99 0.09
N GLN A 87 15.15 -3.60 -1.04
CA GLN A 87 14.35 -4.67 -1.63
C GLN A 87 14.23 -5.87 -0.69
N SER A 88 15.28 -6.19 0.06
CA SER A 88 15.26 -7.27 1.06
C SER A 88 14.21 -7.00 2.15
N LEU A 89 14.09 -5.74 2.59
CA LEU A 89 13.05 -5.32 3.54
C LEU A 89 11.65 -5.38 2.92
N ILE A 90 11.52 -4.96 1.67
CA ILE A 90 10.24 -5.04 0.93
C ILE A 90 9.81 -6.50 0.75
N ASP A 91 10.74 -7.42 0.50
CA ASP A 91 10.45 -8.84 0.34
C ASP A 91 9.92 -9.43 1.67
N LEU A 92 10.45 -8.99 2.81
CA LEU A 92 9.92 -9.36 4.13
C LEU A 92 8.50 -8.84 4.33
N ILE A 93 8.26 -7.56 4.00
CA ILE A 93 6.91 -6.97 4.08
C ILE A 93 5.92 -7.78 3.24
N VAL A 94 6.26 -8.03 1.98
CA VAL A 94 5.40 -8.74 1.01
C VAL A 94 5.14 -10.19 1.43
N LYS A 95 6.10 -10.85 2.07
CA LYS A 95 5.95 -12.22 2.59
C LYS A 95 4.85 -12.30 3.65
N ASP A 96 4.78 -11.34 4.56
CA ASP A 96 3.85 -11.37 5.69
C ASP A 96 2.42 -10.99 5.27
N VAL A 97 2.23 -10.30 4.15
CA VAL A 97 0.91 -9.86 3.68
C VAL A 97 0.02 -11.03 3.25
N PHE A 98 0.58 -12.20 2.91
CA PHE A 98 -0.20 -13.40 2.58
C PHE A 98 -0.98 -13.96 3.77
N PHE A 99 -0.51 -13.70 5.00
CA PHE A 99 -1.13 -14.18 6.23
C PHE A 99 -2.12 -13.16 6.83
N MET A 100 -2.18 -11.93 6.29
CA MET A 100 -3.05 -10.88 6.84
C MET A 100 -4.55 -11.13 6.65
N PHE A 101 -4.95 -12.03 5.74
CA PHE A 101 -6.35 -12.26 5.37
C PHE A 101 -6.88 -13.63 5.80
N GLU A 102 -6.22 -14.36 6.71
CA GLU A 102 -6.65 -15.70 7.13
C GLU A 102 -8.10 -15.75 7.65
N ASN A 103 -8.55 -14.68 8.31
CA ASN A 103 -9.93 -14.56 8.82
C ASN A 103 -10.98 -14.29 7.72
N ALA A 104 -10.58 -13.94 6.49
CA ALA A 104 -11.52 -13.68 5.40
C ALA A 104 -12.17 -14.96 4.85
N ASN A 105 -11.55 -16.13 5.07
CA ASN A 105 -12.07 -17.43 4.66
C ASN A 105 -12.70 -18.21 5.83
N ALA A 106 -12.82 -17.61 7.01
CA ALA A 106 -13.46 -18.26 8.14
C ALA A 106 -14.94 -18.51 7.81
N PRO A 107 -15.48 -19.73 7.99
CA PRO A 107 -16.91 -19.97 7.83
C PRO A 107 -17.67 -19.02 8.74
N ALA A 108 -18.71 -18.38 8.20
CA ALA A 108 -19.56 -17.47 8.96
C ALA A 108 -19.97 -18.13 10.27
N PRO A 109 -19.91 -17.41 11.41
CA PRO A 109 -20.32 -17.98 12.69
C PRO A 109 -21.76 -18.48 12.54
N SER A 110 -21.92 -19.80 12.61
CA SER A 110 -23.23 -20.43 12.65
C SER A 110 -23.98 -19.81 13.81
N GLN A 111 -25.13 -19.19 13.53
CA GLN A 111 -26.02 -18.66 14.55
C GLN A 111 -26.47 -19.81 15.45
N GLU A 112 -25.73 -20.04 16.54
CA GLU A 112 -26.23 -20.84 17.65
C GLU A 112 -27.41 -20.08 18.24
N LYS A 113 -28.61 -20.60 17.94
CA LYS A 113 -29.84 -20.17 18.59
C LYS A 113 -29.66 -20.41 20.07
N THR A 114 -29.46 -19.34 20.83
CA THR A 114 -29.58 -19.37 22.28
C THR A 114 -31.06 -19.62 22.59
N GLU A 115 -31.44 -20.88 22.72
CA GLU A 115 -32.68 -21.27 23.38
C GLU A 115 -32.54 -20.87 24.86
N CYS A 116 -33.19 -19.77 25.24
CA CYS A 116 -33.43 -19.49 26.66
C CYS A 116 -34.23 -20.65 27.25
N LEU A 117 -33.59 -21.41 28.13
CA LEU A 117 -34.28 -22.33 29.03
C LEU A 117 -35.19 -21.53 29.98
N GLN A 118 -36.36 -22.12 30.23
CA GLN A 118 -37.59 -21.64 30.87
C GLN A 118 -37.43 -20.88 32.18
#